data_AF-A0A5Q4T3S3-F1
#
_entry.id   AF-A0A5Q4T3S3-F1
#
_cell.length_a   1.000
_cell.length_b   1.000
_cell.length_c   1.000
_cell.angle_alpha   90.00
_cell.angle_beta   90.00
_cell.angle_gamma   90.00
#
_symmetry.space_group_name_H-M   'P 1'
#
loop_
_entity.id
_entity.type
_entity.pdbx_description
1 polymer ?
#
loop_
_entity_poly.entity_id
_entity_poly.type
_entity_poly.pdbx_seq_one_letter_code
_entity_poly.pdbx_strand_id
1 'polypeptide(L)' 'MDMGTGYDCFDTLSHTDDPRIGGVQRANRQLLKGVLAAEGFVNLPEEWWHFTYKPEVFPDTYFDFPVAERSLRGHGG' A
#
# COMPACT_ATOMS: atom_id res chain seq x y z
N MET A 1 9.68 -0.47 11.12
CA MET A 1 8.85 -1.39 11.92
C MET A 1 9.02 -2.78 11.34
N ASP A 2 9.03 -3.83 12.17
CA ASP A 2 9.07 -5.22 11.69
C ASP A 2 7.68 -5.67 11.26
N MET A 3 7.54 -6.11 10.00
CA MET A 3 6.29 -6.57 9.40
C MET A 3 6.30 -8.07 9.12
N GLY A 4 7.34 -8.81 9.51
CA GLY A 4 7.50 -10.25 9.29
C GLY A 4 7.94 -10.65 7.88
N THR A 5 7.86 -9.74 6.91
CA THR A 5 8.50 -9.85 5.58
C THR A 5 9.05 -8.48 5.17
N GLY A 6 9.92 -8.46 4.16
CA GLY A 6 10.28 -7.23 3.47
C GLY A 6 9.13 -6.71 2.58
N TYR A 7 9.26 -5.44 2.16
CA TYR A 7 8.49 -4.89 1.04
C TYR A 7 8.82 -5.68 -0.25
N ASP A 8 7.87 -5.81 -1.18
CA ASP A 8 8.00 -6.60 -2.42
C ASP A 8 8.37 -8.09 -2.19
N CYS A 9 7.92 -8.67 -1.08
CA CYS A 9 8.08 -10.10 -0.83
C CYS A 9 6.96 -10.91 -1.50
N PHE A 10 7.25 -11.60 -2.61
CA PHE A 10 6.28 -12.41 -3.36
C PHE A 10 6.03 -13.82 -2.76
N ASP A 11 5.92 -13.93 -1.44
CA ASP A 11 5.50 -15.17 -0.75
C ASP A 11 4.18 -14.92 -0.02
N THR A 12 3.34 -15.94 0.11
CA THR A 12 2.11 -15.91 0.93
C THR A 12 2.28 -15.29 2.33
N LEU A 13 3.49 -15.32 2.91
CA LEU A 13 3.81 -14.66 4.17
C LEU A 13 3.62 -13.13 4.13
N SER A 14 3.56 -12.52 2.94
CA SER A 14 3.19 -11.12 2.73
C SER A 14 1.71 -10.82 2.93
N HIS A 15 0.83 -11.83 2.89
CA HIS A 15 -0.61 -11.65 3.05
C HIS A 15 -0.89 -10.98 4.39
N THR A 16 -1.63 -9.87 4.39
CA THR A 16 -1.81 -8.97 5.55
C THR A 16 -2.22 -9.72 6.80
N ASP A 17 -3.12 -10.68 6.66
CA ASP A 17 -3.72 -11.44 7.76
C ASP A 17 -3.18 -12.88 7.89
N ASP A 18 -2.04 -13.22 7.27
CA ASP A 18 -1.43 -14.56 7.34
C ASP A 18 -1.29 -15.05 8.80
N PRO A 19 -1.74 -16.26 9.14
CA PRO A 19 -1.76 -16.75 10.52
C PRO A 19 -0.37 -17.06 11.09
N ARG A 20 0.67 -17.19 10.25
CA ARG A 20 2.06 -17.36 10.69
C ARG A 20 2.66 -16.06 11.22
N ILE A 21 2.06 -14.92 10.89
CA ILE A 21 2.47 -13.60 11.37
C ILE A 21 1.78 -13.29 12.70
N GLY A 22 2.58 -13.22 13.77
CA GLY A 22 2.11 -13.00 15.14
C GLY A 22 2.79 -11.82 15.84
N GLY A 23 2.42 -11.60 17.10
CA GLY A 23 3.07 -10.63 17.98
C GLY A 23 3.18 -9.22 17.40
N VAL A 24 4.38 -8.63 17.51
CA VAL A 24 4.65 -7.25 17.07
C VAL A 24 4.41 -7.04 15.57
N GLN A 25 4.68 -8.06 14.75
CA GLN A 25 4.51 -7.98 13.30
C GLN A 25 3.02 -7.87 12.94
N ARG A 26 2.17 -8.70 13.57
CA ARG A 26 0.72 -8.59 13.41
C ARG A 26 0.22 -7.24 13.90
N ALA A 27 0.66 -6.78 15.07
CA ALA A 27 0.27 -5.48 15.61
C ALA A 27 0.63 -4.33 14.67
N ASN A 28 1.82 -4.35 14.07
CA ASN A 28 2.25 -3.34 13.11
C ASN A 28 1.41 -3.38 11.82
N ARG A 29 1.12 -4.57 11.27
CA ARG A 29 0.24 -4.72 10.09
C ARG A 29 -1.17 -4.19 10.37
N GLN A 30 -1.75 -4.51 11.53
CA GLN A 30 -3.07 -4.03 11.90
C GLN A 30 -3.09 -2.52 12.17
N LEU A 31 -2.03 -1.97 12.78
CA LEU A 31 -1.87 -0.53 12.94
C LEU A 31 -1.90 0.17 11.57
N LEU A 32 -1.05 -0.26 10.64
CA LEU A 32 -0.98 0.31 9.29
C LEU A 32 -2.34 0.20 8.55
N LYS A 33 -2.94 -0.99 8.57
CA LYS A 33 -4.25 -1.23 7.95
C LYS A 33 -5.33 -0.33 8.54
N GLY A 34 -5.38 -0.20 9.87
CA GLY A 34 -6.36 0.61 10.57
C GLY A 34 -6.22 2.11 10.30
N VAL A 35 -4.99 2.65 10.36
CA VAL A 35 -4.77 4.09 10.13
C VAL A 35 -5.07 4.48 8.69
N LEU A 36 -4.69 3.65 7.70
CA LEU A 36 -4.96 3.95 6.30
C LEU A 36 -6.44 3.75 5.96
N ALA A 37 -7.11 2.75 6.54
CA ALA A 37 -8.55 2.58 6.38
C ALA A 37 -9.35 3.79 6.87
N ALA A 38 -8.93 4.42 7.96
CA ALA A 38 -9.58 5.64 8.47
C ALA A 38 -9.48 6.82 7.48
N GLU A 39 -8.44 6.84 6.63
CA GLU A 39 -8.20 7.86 5.61
C GLU A 39 -8.77 7.49 4.22
N GLY A 40 -9.56 6.40 4.13
CA GLY A 40 -10.21 5.99 2.88
C GLY A 40 -9.39 5.05 2.00
N PHE A 41 -8.29 4.49 2.49
CA PHE A 41 -7.53 3.48 1.77
C PHE A 41 -8.06 2.07 2.03
N VAL A 42 -8.01 1.22 1.02
CA VAL A 42 -8.38 -0.20 1.10
C VAL A 42 -7.15 -1.06 0.88
N ASN A 43 -6.84 -1.91 1.84
CA ASN A 43 -5.72 -2.86 1.75
C ASN A 43 -6.00 -3.97 0.72
N LEU A 44 -4.97 -4.35 -0.04
CA LEU A 44 -4.94 -5.61 -0.79
C LEU A 44 -4.56 -6.76 0.16
N PRO A 45 -5.40 -7.81 0.33
CA PRO A 45 -5.14 -8.87 1.30
C PRO A 45 -3.82 -9.63 1.12
N GLU A 46 -3.33 -9.73 -0.11
CA GLU A 46 -2.12 -10.49 -0.49
C GLU A 46 -0.81 -9.73 -0.16
N GLU A 47 -0.87 -8.43 0.05
CA GLU A 47 0.30 -7.55 0.21
C GLU A 47 0.09 -6.57 1.37
N TRP A 48 0.75 -6.79 2.52
CA TRP A 48 0.58 -5.92 3.70
C TRP A 48 0.92 -4.45 3.47
N TRP A 49 1.72 -4.15 2.45
CA TRP A 49 2.14 -2.79 2.08
C TRP A 49 1.22 -2.12 1.05
N HIS A 50 0.32 -2.86 0.39
CA HIS A 50 -0.44 -2.35 -0.75
C HIS A 50 -1.82 -1.83 -0.33
N PHE A 51 -2.12 -0.62 -0.79
CA PHE A 51 -3.38 0.07 -0.51
C PHE A 51 -3.85 0.87 -1.73
N THR A 52 -5.15 0.85 -1.99
CA THR A 52 -5.81 1.68 -3.01
C THR A 52 -6.66 2.73 -2.32
N TYR A 53 -6.50 4.00 -2.69
CA TYR A 53 -7.37 5.07 -2.18
C TYR A 53 -8.78 4.91 -2.78
N LYS A 54 -9.83 4.99 -1.96
CA LYS A 54 -11.21 5.06 -2.42
C LYS A 54 -11.88 6.30 -1.84
N PRO A 55 -12.41 7.22 -2.68
CA PRO A 55 -12.71 7.08 -4.11
C PRO A 55 -11.55 7.51 -5.03
N GLU A 56 -10.92 6.57 -5.75
CA GLU A 56 -9.88 6.87 -6.73
C GLU A 56 -10.42 7.72 -7.89
N VAL A 57 -9.68 8.74 -8.31
CA VAL A 57 -10.11 9.69 -9.36
C VAL A 57 -10.00 9.08 -10.76
N PHE A 58 -9.06 8.16 -10.98
CA PHE A 58 -8.71 7.61 -12.29
C PHE A 58 -8.62 6.07 -12.28
N PRO A 59 -9.69 5.34 -11.89
CA PRO A 59 -9.61 3.90 -11.61
C PRO A 59 -9.21 3.03 -12.82
N ASP A 60 -9.50 3.50 -14.04
CA ASP A 60 -9.23 2.76 -15.29
C ASP A 60 -8.17 3.46 -16.17
N THR A 61 -7.43 4.43 -15.62
CA THR A 61 -6.37 5.13 -16.36
C THR A 61 -5.00 4.75 -15.83
N TYR A 62 -4.21 4.10 -16.67
CA TYR A 62 -2.82 3.79 -16.40
C TYR A 62 -1.94 4.85 -17.04
N PHE A 63 -1.33 5.69 -16.19
CA PHE A 63 -0.43 6.73 -16.66
C PHE A 63 0.95 6.16 -16.98
N ASP A 64 1.54 6.60 -18.10
CA ASP A 64 2.90 6.26 -18.54
C ASP A 64 3.73 7.52 -18.75
N PHE A 65 3.80 8.36 -17.72
CA PHE A 65 4.73 9.49 -17.68
C PHE A 65 5.84 9.23 -16.64
N PRO A 66 7.06 9.76 -16.84
CA PRO A 66 8.14 9.57 -15.87
C PRO A 66 7.81 10.17 -14.50
N VAL A 67 8.14 9.45 -13.43
CA VAL A 67 8.14 10.00 -12.05
C VAL A 67 9.36 10.92 -11.89
N ALA A 68 9.15 12.23 -12.00
CA ALA A 68 10.19 13.24 -11.88
C ALA A 68 9.63 14.56 -11.32
N GLU A 69 10.46 15.39 -10.70
CA GLU A 69 10.03 16.70 -10.16
C GLU A 69 9.33 17.56 -11.22
N ARG A 70 9.84 17.54 -12.45
CA ARG A 70 9.24 18.25 -13.59
C ARG A 70 7.81 17.83 -13.90
N SER A 71 7.40 16.61 -13.53
CA SER A 71 6.05 16.10 -13.78
C SER A 71 5.00 16.75 -12.86
N LEU A 72 5.42 17.41 -11.77
CA LEU A 72 4.56 18.19 -10.87
C LEU A 72 4.38 19.64 -11.36
N ARG A 73 5.36 20.14 -12.12
CA ARG A 73 5.31 21.47 -12.72
C ARG A 73 4.63 21.32 -14.07
N GLY A 74 3.31 21.45 -14.10
CA GLY A 74 2.56 21.55 -15.35
C GLY A 74 3.28 22.54 -16.28
N HIS A 75 3.41 22.21 -17.57
CA HIS A 75 4.05 23.09 -18.54
C HIS A 75 3.27 24.41 -18.58
N GLY A 76 3.68 25.38 -17.77
CA GLY A 76 3.30 26.77 -17.93
C GLY A 76 3.98 27.27 -19.18
N GLY A 77 3.18 27.50 -20.22
CA GLY A 77 3.51 28.47 -21.26
C GLY A 77 3.38 29.88 -20.71
#